data_AF-Q3I6C6-F1
#
_entry.id   AF-Q3I6C6-F1
#
_cell.length_a   1.000
_cell.length_b   1.000
_cell.length_c   1.000
_cell.angle_alpha   90.00
_cell.angle_beta   90.00
_cell.angle_gamma   90.00
#
_symmetry.space_group_name_H-M   'P 1'
#
loop_
_entity.id
_entity.type
_entity.pdbx_description
1 polymer ?
#
loop_
_entity_poly.entity_id
_entity_poly.type
_entity_poly.pdbx_seq_one_letter_code
_entity_poly.pdbx_strand_id
1 'polypeptide(L)'
;NAILTRFFALHFIMPFVVTALVIIHLLFLHQTGSSNPLGSQSNIDKIPFHPYFSTKDILGSLIMIKLLIILTLHSPIFLGDPDNFTPANPLVTPIHIQPEWYFLFAYAILR
;
A
#
# COMPACT_ATOMS: atom_id res chain seq x y z
N ASN A 1 -1.30 10.12 -27.06
CA ASN A 1 -2.61 9.88 -26.39
C ASN A 1 -2.68 10.77 -25.15
N ALA A 2 -3.60 11.75 -25.11
CA ALA A 2 -3.65 12.78 -24.06
C ALA A 2 -4.10 12.26 -22.68
N ILE A 3 -4.75 11.10 -22.60
CA ILE A 3 -5.17 10.47 -21.33
C ILE A 3 -3.98 9.74 -20.68
N LEU A 4 -3.22 8.99 -21.47
CA LEU A 4 -2.06 8.27 -20.95
C LEU A 4 -0.98 9.22 -20.42
N THR A 5 -0.72 10.33 -21.12
CA THR A 5 0.27 11.32 -20.70
C THR A 5 -0.11 12.02 -19.40
N ARG A 6 -1.39 12.38 -19.20
CA ARG A 6 -1.85 12.99 -17.94
C ARG A 6 -1.85 11.98 -16.79
N PHE A 7 -2.20 10.72 -17.05
CA PHE A 7 -2.17 9.68 -16.01
C PHE A 7 -0.74 9.39 -15.56
N PHE A 8 0.21 9.35 -16.48
CA PHE A 8 1.62 9.26 -16.11
C PHE A 8 2.08 10.45 -15.25
N ALA A 9 1.75 11.68 -15.66
CA ALA A 9 2.11 12.88 -14.89
C ALA A 9 1.49 12.87 -13.47
N LEU A 10 0.22 12.46 -13.35
CA LEU A 10 -0.45 12.31 -12.06
C LEU A 10 0.18 11.19 -11.22
N HIS A 11 0.41 10.01 -11.81
CA HIS A 11 1.05 8.89 -11.13
C HIS A 11 2.44 9.25 -10.59
N PHE A 12 3.19 10.09 -11.31
CA PHE A 12 4.49 10.56 -10.85
C PHE A 12 4.39 11.50 -9.64
N ILE A 13 3.46 12.47 -9.64
CA ILE A 13 3.37 13.47 -8.56
C ILE A 13 2.67 12.93 -7.30
N MET A 14 1.70 12.02 -7.45
CA MET A 14 0.87 11.53 -6.35
C MET A 14 1.65 10.90 -5.18
N PRO A 15 2.69 10.06 -5.40
CA PRO A 15 3.51 9.53 -4.31
C PRO A 15 4.13 10.61 -3.41
N PHE A 16 4.57 11.73 -3.97
CA PHE A 16 5.14 12.84 -3.19
C PHE A 16 4.08 13.56 -2.35
N VAL A 17 2.87 13.72 -2.91
CA VAL A 17 1.72 14.24 -2.15
C VAL A 17 1.41 13.30 -0.97
N VAL A 18 1.41 11.99 -1.19
CA VAL A 18 1.22 10.99 -0.12
C VAL A 18 2.33 11.09 0.93
N THR A 19 3.60 11.25 0.54
CA THR A 19 4.70 11.47 1.51
C THR A 19 4.47 12.71 2.38
N ALA A 20 4.02 13.82 1.79
CA ALA A 20 3.70 15.02 2.57
C ALA A 20 2.56 14.77 3.57
N LEU A 21 1.51 14.03 3.15
CA LEU A 21 0.42 13.63 4.03
C LEU A 21 0.87 12.69 5.15
N VAL A 22 1.84 11.80 4.91
CA VAL A 22 2.45 10.93 5.94
C VAL A 22 3.16 11.77 7.00
N ILE A 23 3.89 12.83 6.63
CA ILE A 23 4.55 13.71 7.60
C ILE A 23 3.50 14.43 8.48
N ILE A 24 2.44 14.96 7.87
CA ILE A 24 1.34 15.60 8.60
C ILE A 24 0.66 14.59 9.54
N HIS A 25 0.42 13.37 9.06
CA HIS A 25 -0.14 12.29 9.87
C HIS A 25 0.73 11.97 11.09
N LEU A 26 2.05 11.81 10.91
CA LEU A 26 2.98 11.53 12.00
C LEU A 26 3.10 12.70 12.98
N LEU A 27 3.00 13.95 12.51
CA LEU A 27 2.97 15.13 13.36
C LEU A 27 1.79 15.09 14.32
N PHE A 28 0.58 14.78 13.83
CA PHE A 28 -0.59 14.63 14.68
C PHE A 28 -0.48 13.43 15.61
N LEU A 29 0.05 12.31 15.14
CA LEU A 29 0.29 11.13 15.97
C LEU A 29 1.24 11.46 17.14
N HIS A 30 2.28 12.27 16.92
CA HIS A 30 3.21 12.66 17.97
C HIS A 30 2.60 13.60 19.03
N GLN A 31 1.50 14.30 18.73
CA GLN A 31 0.82 15.14 19.73
C GLN A 31 0.10 14.30 20.78
N THR A 32 -0.49 13.17 20.41
CA THR A 32 -1.25 12.28 21.32
C THR A 32 -0.46 11.06 21.76
N GLY A 33 0.52 10.63 20.96
CA GLY A 33 1.16 9.32 21.06
C GLY A 33 0.26 8.18 20.55
N SER A 34 0.82 6.98 20.50
CA SER A 34 0.11 5.76 20.08
C SER A 34 -0.88 5.29 21.15
N SER A 35 -2.01 4.72 20.70
CA SER A 35 -2.89 3.92 21.55
C SER A 35 -2.26 2.57 21.89
N ASN A 36 -2.88 1.82 22.79
CA ASN A 36 -2.48 0.46 23.14
C ASN A 36 -3.67 -0.50 23.02
N PRO A 37 -3.44 -1.83 22.96
CA PRO A 37 -4.50 -2.82 22.74
C PRO A 37 -5.62 -2.81 23.80
N LEU A 38 -5.32 -2.37 25.03
CA LEU A 38 -6.30 -2.29 26.11
C LEU A 38 -7.16 -1.02 26.03
N GLY A 39 -6.80 -0.06 25.17
CA GLY A 39 -7.48 1.24 25.07
C GLY A 39 -7.36 2.10 26.34
N SER A 40 -6.56 1.68 27.31
CA SER A 40 -6.36 2.37 28.59
C SER A 40 -5.28 3.46 28.48
N GLN A 41 -5.09 4.25 29.54
CA GLN A 41 -4.10 5.32 29.52
C GLN A 41 -2.67 4.77 29.48
N SER A 42 -1.94 5.01 28.38
CA SER A 42 -0.58 4.49 28.16
C SER A 42 0.53 5.22 28.92
N ASN A 43 0.24 6.37 29.55
CA ASN A 43 1.25 7.18 30.24
C ASN A 43 1.87 6.53 31.48
N ILE A 44 1.23 5.49 32.02
CA ILE A 44 1.66 4.82 33.26
C ILE A 44 2.90 3.94 33.03
N ASP A 45 3.07 3.42 31.81
CA ASP A 45 4.14 2.48 31.47
C ASP A 45 4.67 2.74 30.04
N LYS A 46 5.40 3.85 29.89
CA LYS A 46 6.06 4.19 28.62
C LYS A 46 7.49 3.68 28.60
N ILE A 47 7.82 2.94 27.55
CA ILE A 47 9.19 2.57 27.20
C ILE A 47 9.72 3.44 26.05
N PRO A 48 11.03 3.71 25.98
CA PRO A 48 11.60 4.46 24.86
C PRO A 48 11.43 3.70 23.53
N PHE A 49 11.35 4.43 22.42
CA PHE A 49 11.23 3.81 21.10
C PHE A 49 12.44 2.95 20.74
N HIS A 50 13.65 3.45 21.02
CA HIS A 50 14.89 2.71 20.87
C HIS A 50 15.36 2.17 22.24
N PRO A 51 15.76 0.88 22.36
CA PRO A 51 15.93 -0.11 21.29
C PRO A 51 14.67 -0.95 20.96
N TYR A 52 13.61 -0.84 21.76
CA TYR A 52 12.50 -1.79 21.77
C TYR A 52 11.71 -1.85 20.47
N PHE A 53 11.13 -0.74 20.04
CA PHE A 53 10.34 -0.69 18.81
C PHE A 53 11.25 -0.68 17.58
N SER A 54 12.44 -0.06 17.65
CA SER A 54 13.40 -0.10 16.53
C SER A 54 13.79 -1.53 16.14
N THR A 55 14.09 -2.40 17.12
CA THR A 55 14.45 -3.80 16.83
C THR A 55 13.25 -4.61 16.33
N LYS A 56 12.06 -4.37 16.89
CA LYS A 56 10.80 -4.96 16.42
C LYS A 56 10.48 -4.57 14.97
N ASP A 57 10.66 -3.31 14.60
CA ASP A 57 10.38 -2.79 13.26
C ASP A 57 11.39 -3.34 12.24
N ILE A 58 12.66 -3.50 12.63
CA ILE A 58 13.66 -4.17 11.78
C ILE A 58 13.23 -5.61 11.49
N LEU A 59 12.80 -6.37 12.51
CA LEU A 59 12.29 -7.73 12.30
C LEU A 59 11.07 -7.74 11.37
N GLY A 60 10.12 -6.81 11.56
CA GLY A 60 8.95 -6.67 10.70
C GLY A 60 9.33 -6.37 9.24
N SER A 61 10.27 -5.46 9.01
CA SER A 61 10.73 -5.12 7.66
C SER A 61 11.46 -6.28 6.98
N LEU A 62 12.24 -7.08 7.72
CA LEU A 62 12.86 -8.30 7.20
C LEU A 62 11.82 -9.34 6.75
N ILE A 63 10.75 -9.53 7.52
CA ILE A 63 9.66 -10.44 7.15
C ILE A 63 8.95 -9.93 5.87
N MET A 64 8.62 -8.64 5.81
CA MET A 64 7.99 -8.03 4.63
C MET A 64 8.87 -8.18 3.38
N ILE A 65 10.17 -7.88 3.47
CA ILE A 65 11.11 -8.00 2.36
C ILE A 65 11.22 -9.46 1.92
N LYS A 66 11.29 -10.42 2.85
CA LYS A 66 11.31 -11.84 2.52
C LYS A 66 10.08 -12.26 1.71
N LEU A 67 8.88 -11.84 2.15
CA LEU A 67 7.63 -12.13 1.43
C LEU A 67 7.63 -11.51 0.02
N LEU A 68 8.09 -10.26 -0.10
CA LEU A 68 8.22 -9.60 -1.39
C LEU A 68 9.19 -10.33 -2.32
N ILE A 69 10.35 -10.77 -1.81
CA ILE A 69 11.34 -11.55 -2.57
C ILE A 69 10.75 -12.88 -3.04
N ILE A 70 10.01 -13.59 -2.18
CA ILE A 70 9.35 -14.84 -2.57
C ILE A 70 8.35 -14.56 -3.70
N LEU A 71 7.51 -13.54 -3.56
CA LEU A 71 6.54 -13.18 -4.59
C LEU A 71 7.22 -12.83 -5.92
N THR A 72 8.24 -11.97 -5.91
CA THR A 72 8.88 -11.48 -7.13
C THR A 72 9.77 -12.53 -7.81
N LEU A 73 10.47 -13.38 -7.06
CA LEU A 73 11.39 -14.37 -7.63
C LEU A 73 10.72 -15.71 -7.93
N HIS A 74 9.75 -16.14 -7.12
CA HIS A 74 9.10 -17.44 -7.31
C HIS A 74 7.83 -17.34 -8.16
N SER A 75 7.04 -16.27 -8.00
CA SER A 75 5.71 -16.19 -8.63
C SER A 75 5.34 -14.75 -9.03
N PRO A 76 6.11 -14.08 -9.90
CA PRO A 76 5.98 -12.65 -10.17
C PRO A 76 4.62 -12.22 -10.73
N ILE A 77 3.91 -13.13 -11.40
CA ILE A 77 2.62 -12.86 -12.07
C ILE A 77 1.43 -13.29 -11.20
N PHE A 78 1.66 -13.86 -10.02
CA PHE A 78 0.59 -14.46 -9.20
C PHE A 78 -0.55 -13.50 -8.83
N LEU A 79 -0.24 -12.22 -8.63
CA LEU A 79 -1.21 -11.20 -8.27
C LEU A 79 -1.70 -10.34 -9.46
N GLY A 80 -1.27 -10.64 -10.69
CA GLY A 80 -1.63 -9.86 -11.88
C GLY A 80 -2.65 -10.58 -12.76
N ASP A 81 -3.28 -9.83 -13.67
CA ASP A 81 -4.23 -10.37 -14.64
C ASP A 81 -3.54 -10.71 -15.98
N PRO A 82 -3.71 -11.93 -16.54
CA PRO A 82 -3.12 -12.32 -17.82
C PRO A 82 -3.57 -11.44 -18.99
N ASP A 83 -4.76 -10.82 -18.94
CA ASP A 83 -5.26 -9.98 -20.03
C ASP A 83 -4.40 -8.71 -20.23
N ASN A 84 -3.69 -8.26 -19.19
CA ASN A 84 -2.78 -7.10 -19.26
C ASN A 84 -1.51 -7.35 -20.10
N PHE A 85 -1.23 -8.60 -20.51
CA PHE A 85 -0.17 -8.91 -21.47
C PHE A 85 -0.60 -8.71 -22.93
N THR A 86 -1.88 -8.51 -23.19
CA THR A 86 -2.38 -8.17 -24.52
C THR A 86 -2.46 -6.64 -24.70
N PRO A 87 -1.96 -6.08 -25.81
CA PRO A 87 -2.07 -4.64 -26.05
C PRO A 87 -3.53 -4.18 -26.08
N ALA A 88 -3.81 -3.03 -25.49
CA ALA A 88 -5.15 -2.48 -25.40
C ALA A 88 -5.79 -2.31 -26.80
N ASN A 89 -7.00 -2.84 -26.97
CA ASN A 89 -7.82 -2.68 -28.17
C ASN A 89 -9.14 -1.97 -27.80
N PRO A 90 -9.36 -0.72 -28.24
CA PRO A 90 -10.58 0.03 -27.87
C PRO A 90 -11.88 -0.56 -28.44
N LEU A 91 -11.79 -1.48 -29.41
CA LEU A 91 -12.95 -2.11 -30.05
C LEU A 91 -13.34 -3.43 -29.39
N VAL A 92 -12.55 -3.94 -28.45
CA VAL A 92 -12.75 -5.27 -27.84
C VAL A 92 -12.63 -5.15 -26.32
N THR A 93 -13.69 -5.52 -25.61
CA THR A 93 -13.68 -5.67 -24.15
C THR A 93 -13.46 -7.13 -23.77
N PRO A 94 -12.51 -7.46 -22.87
CA PRO A 94 -12.36 -8.81 -22.36
C PRO A 94 -13.64 -9.33 -21.67
N ILE A 95 -13.86 -10.64 -21.73
CA ILE A 95 -15.09 -11.29 -21.25
C ILE A 95 -15.22 -11.17 -19.72
N HIS A 96 -14.09 -11.26 -19.00
CA HIS A 96 -14.04 -11.23 -17.53
C HIS A 96 -13.31 -9.99 -17.01
N ILE A 97 -13.64 -8.79 -17.54
CA ILE A 97 -13.01 -7.55 -17.09
C ILE A 97 -13.25 -7.30 -15.59
N GLN A 98 -12.15 -7.08 -14.87
CA GLN A 98 -12.14 -6.83 -13.43
C GLN A 98 -10.96 -5.90 -13.08
N PRO A 99 -11.04 -5.13 -11.99
CA PRO A 99 -9.88 -4.41 -11.49
C PRO A 99 -8.92 -5.35 -10.76
N GLU A 100 -7.73 -4.84 -10.44
CA GLU A 100 -6.77 -5.54 -9.59
C GLU A 100 -7.36 -5.91 -8.22
N TRP A 101 -6.83 -6.98 -7.63
CA TRP A 101 -7.40 -7.66 -6.46
C TRP A 101 -7.74 -6.75 -5.28
N TYR A 102 -6.94 -5.71 -5.04
CA TYR A 102 -7.12 -4.76 -3.93
C TYR A 102 -8.32 -3.80 -4.13
N PHE A 103 -8.95 -3.78 -5.29
CA PHE A 103 -10.18 -3.04 -5.56
C PHE A 103 -11.44 -3.92 -5.69
N LEU A 104 -11.31 -5.24 -5.69
CA LEU A 104 -12.45 -6.15 -5.92
C LEU A 104 -13.58 -5.96 -4.92
N PHE A 105 -13.28 -5.65 -3.65
CA PHE A 105 -14.30 -5.42 -2.65
C PHE A 105 -15.17 -4.19 -2.98
N ALA A 106 -14.55 -3.09 -3.42
CA ALA A 106 -15.25 -1.86 -3.80
C ALA A 106 -16.01 -2.05 -5.12
N TYR A 107 -15.42 -2.79 -6.05
CA TYR A 107 -16.08 -3.16 -7.30
C TYR A 107 -17.32 -4.03 -7.06
N ALA A 108 -17.26 -4.97 -6.12
CA ALA A 108 -18.41 -5.78 -5.71
C ALA A 108 -19.52 -4.97 -5.03
N ILE A 109 -19.18 -3.88 -4.32
CA ILE A 109 -20.18 -2.96 -3.74
C ILE A 109 -20.84 -2.09 -4.82
N LEU A 110 -20.08 -1.71 -5.86
CA LEU A 110 -20.58 -0.85 -6.93
C LEU A 110 -21.56 -1.57 -7.88
N ARG A 111 -21.40 -2.89 -8.05
CA ARG A 111 -22.19 -3.73 -8.95
C ARG A 111 -23.48 -4.21 -8.31
#